data_AF-A0AAD9PX32-F1
#
_entry.id   AF-A0AAD9PX32-F1
#
_cell.length_a   1.000
_cell.length_b   1.000
_cell.length_c   1.000
_cell.angle_alpha   90.00
_cell.angle_beta   90.00
_cell.angle_gamma   90.00
#
_symmetry.space_group_name_H-M   'P 1'
#
loop_
_entity.id
_entity.type
_entity.pdbx_description
1 polymer ?
#
loop_
_entity_poly.entity_id
_entity_poly.type
_entity_poly.pdbx_seq_one_letter_code
_entity_poly.pdbx_strand_id
1 'polypeptide(L)'
;MEAGPNHCRKLVLHLDVNNTVFIGDSITKSVTPEETLNEYLSENAWGTIDEGGNWKSADEMCLKPPSDKMISYYKFAEAKYQGKPRSEFKKHVRSFTDNEMFRPFRKFYDQMIGALEFPGDIKTANGVQLPSFKDKQGVPYHKIVPSFYELLGNLRKSKRDFAIVYRTFGSDGQAVLQVTKDLLSEGHVAFYNPQDTTGSGDPVGNQGHEVLFTNGTIMRSNGQITVKCPENNRKLTNLSDIYKYFSQANGIKLFVEDYDWWKSQNFHSSAGKPLLVDPTDDAVHHIMFDDNFRPWEPEDSIVNTLQATKDGSFVSVDPATFEDVCVVKADLYQSICNRNYFIEKIRQCERNYSKFIAGSKNC
;
A
#
# COMPACT_ATOMS: atom_id res chain seq x y z
N MET A 1 26.97 31.28 6.26
CA MET A 1 25.95 30.58 7.06
C MET A 1 25.91 29.16 6.54
N GLU A 2 26.59 28.25 7.24
CA GLU A 2 26.57 26.83 6.91
C GLU A 2 25.14 26.31 7.12
N ALA A 3 24.60 25.67 6.09
CA ALA A 3 23.34 24.96 6.21
C ALA A 3 23.52 23.86 7.26
N GLY A 4 22.83 23.97 8.39
CA GLY A 4 22.77 22.89 9.38
C GLY A 4 22.31 21.58 8.75
N PRO A 5 22.54 20.43 9.41
CA PRO A 5 22.19 19.13 8.85
C PRO A 5 20.71 19.14 8.42
N ASN A 6 20.46 18.81 7.15
CA ASN A 6 19.11 18.62 6.61
C ASN A 6 18.33 17.72 7.59
N HIS A 7 17.42 18.30 8.38
CA HIS A 7 16.60 17.55 9.31
C HIS A 7 15.66 16.66 8.48
N CYS A 8 16.02 15.39 8.33
CA CYS A 8 15.20 14.42 7.63
C CYS A 8 14.24 13.81 8.65
N ARG A 9 12.94 14.10 8.49
CA ARG A 9 11.87 13.53 9.33
C ARG A 9 12.00 12.02 9.39
N LYS A 10 11.65 11.39 10.50
CA LYS A 10 11.43 9.94 10.53
C LYS A 10 10.37 9.55 9.49
N LEU A 11 10.58 8.43 8.81
CA LEU A 11 9.63 7.91 7.82
C LEU A 11 8.79 6.78 8.42
N VAL A 12 7.47 6.91 8.44
CA VAL A 12 6.59 5.80 8.82
C VAL A 12 5.74 5.41 7.62
N LEU A 13 6.08 4.28 7.01
CA LEU A 13 5.39 3.74 5.83
C LEU A 13 4.25 2.84 6.27
N HIS A 14 3.02 3.23 5.99
CA HIS A 14 1.85 2.36 6.10
C HIS A 14 1.63 1.69 4.75
N LEU A 15 1.87 0.40 4.64
CA LEU A 15 1.74 -0.32 3.38
C LEU A 15 0.53 -1.23 3.47
N ASP A 16 -0.48 -0.98 2.64
CA ASP A 16 -1.42 -2.04 2.34
C ASP A 16 -0.67 -3.26 1.75
N VAL A 17 -1.23 -4.44 1.97
CA VAL A 17 -0.64 -5.70 1.54
C VAL A 17 -1.01 -6.01 0.09
N ASN A 18 -2.30 -6.18 -0.18
CA ASN A 18 -2.80 -6.79 -1.42
C ASN A 18 -2.82 -5.77 -2.56
N ASN A 19 -2.35 -6.16 -3.74
CA ASN A 19 -2.13 -5.31 -4.92
C ASN A 19 -1.29 -4.03 -4.67
N THR A 20 -0.64 -3.93 -3.51
CA THR A 20 0.28 -2.85 -3.17
C THR A 20 1.72 -3.38 -3.12
N VAL A 21 2.02 -4.31 -2.20
CA VAL A 21 3.32 -5.00 -2.11
C VAL A 21 3.23 -6.47 -2.52
N PHE A 22 2.05 -7.07 -2.38
CA PHE A 22 1.76 -8.48 -2.66
C PHE A 22 0.70 -8.58 -3.74
N ILE A 23 0.94 -9.40 -4.75
CA ILE A 23 0.10 -9.49 -5.95
C ILE A 23 -1.05 -10.46 -5.68
N GLY A 24 -2.27 -9.95 -5.84
CA GLY A 24 -3.49 -10.70 -5.63
C GLY A 24 -3.94 -10.71 -4.17
N ASP A 25 -5.06 -11.41 -3.95
CA ASP A 25 -5.76 -11.45 -2.67
C ASP A 25 -6.23 -12.88 -2.38
N SER A 26 -5.82 -13.43 -1.24
CA SER A 26 -6.24 -14.74 -0.76
C SER A 26 -7.75 -14.83 -0.51
N ILE A 27 -8.43 -13.71 -0.24
CA ILE A 27 -9.89 -13.63 -0.05
C ILE A 27 -10.60 -13.80 -1.39
N THR A 28 -10.11 -13.17 -2.47
CA THR A 28 -10.72 -13.28 -3.81
C THR A 28 -10.41 -14.59 -4.52
N LYS A 29 -9.53 -15.42 -3.94
CA LYS A 29 -9.12 -16.74 -4.46
C LYS A 29 -8.59 -16.66 -5.90
N SER A 30 -8.03 -15.53 -6.34
CA SER A 30 -7.27 -15.50 -7.60
C SER A 30 -6.01 -16.35 -7.40
N VAL A 31 -5.84 -17.37 -8.24
CA VAL A 31 -4.81 -18.41 -8.03
C VAL A 31 -3.64 -18.33 -9.01
N THR A 32 -3.79 -17.58 -10.10
CA THR A 32 -2.77 -17.46 -11.16
C THR A 32 -2.41 -15.99 -11.45
N PRO A 33 -1.22 -15.71 -12.02
CA PRO A 33 -0.86 -14.38 -12.48
C PRO A 33 -1.88 -13.81 -13.46
N GLU A 34 -2.32 -14.62 -14.42
CA GLU A 34 -3.26 -14.21 -15.46
C GLU A 34 -4.50 -13.59 -14.86
N GLU A 35 -5.10 -14.29 -13.90
CA GLU A 35 -6.34 -13.85 -13.28
C GLU A 35 -6.16 -12.52 -12.56
N THR A 36 -5.15 -12.43 -11.70
CA THR A 36 -4.89 -11.22 -10.90
C THR A 36 -4.53 -10.02 -11.76
N LEU A 37 -3.63 -10.21 -12.74
CA LEU A 37 -3.19 -9.11 -13.59
C LEU A 37 -4.32 -8.63 -14.50
N ASN A 38 -5.09 -9.52 -15.13
CA ASN A 38 -6.23 -9.11 -15.96
C ASN A 38 -7.32 -8.40 -15.16
N GLU A 39 -7.59 -8.86 -13.95
CA GLU A 39 -8.54 -8.21 -13.06
C GLU A 39 -8.10 -6.78 -12.74
N TYR A 40 -6.84 -6.57 -12.35
CA TYR A 40 -6.25 -5.23 -12.17
C TYR A 40 -6.35 -4.36 -13.44
N LEU A 41 -6.01 -4.91 -14.61
CA LEU A 41 -6.10 -4.17 -15.88
C LEU A 41 -7.54 -3.72 -16.17
N SER A 42 -8.53 -4.58 -15.88
CA SER A 42 -9.94 -4.23 -16.09
C SER A 42 -10.43 -3.10 -15.18
N GLU A 43 -9.85 -2.96 -13.98
CA GLU A 43 -10.17 -1.88 -13.04
C GLU A 43 -9.56 -0.53 -13.46
N ASN A 44 -8.46 -0.56 -14.20
CA ASN A 44 -7.69 0.63 -14.61
C ASN A 44 -7.80 0.94 -16.11
N ALA A 45 -8.59 0.15 -16.85
CA ALA A 45 -9.03 0.45 -18.20
C ALA A 45 -10.28 1.32 -18.16
N TRP A 46 -10.18 2.55 -18.66
CA TRP A 46 -11.27 3.53 -18.65
C TRP A 46 -11.90 3.71 -20.02
N GLY A 47 -13.18 4.08 -20.03
CA GLY A 47 -13.95 4.26 -21.24
C GLY A 47 -15.29 4.93 -20.99
N THR A 48 -16.01 5.16 -22.07
CA THR A 48 -17.35 5.77 -22.06
C THR A 48 -18.40 4.78 -22.54
N ILE A 49 -19.63 4.94 -22.08
CA ILE A 49 -20.78 4.18 -22.59
C ILE A 49 -21.36 4.95 -23.78
N ASP A 50 -21.52 4.28 -24.92
CA ASP A 50 -22.17 4.87 -26.09
C ASP A 50 -23.70 4.81 -26.03
N GLU A 51 -24.38 5.41 -27.01
CA GLU A 51 -25.85 5.44 -27.08
C GLU A 51 -26.49 4.04 -27.11
N GLY A 52 -25.74 3.04 -27.56
CA GLY A 52 -26.18 1.63 -27.58
C GLY A 52 -25.91 0.88 -26.29
N GLY A 53 -25.39 1.54 -25.25
CA GLY A 53 -25.04 0.91 -23.98
C GLY A 53 -23.73 0.11 -24.02
N ASN A 54 -22.91 0.28 -25.06
CA ASN A 54 -21.63 -0.41 -25.19
C ASN A 54 -20.50 0.43 -24.61
N TRP A 55 -19.58 -0.22 -23.91
CA TRP A 55 -18.37 0.42 -23.41
C TRP A 55 -17.34 0.58 -24.53
N LYS A 56 -16.79 1.79 -24.66
CA LYS A 56 -15.74 2.15 -25.62
C LYS A 56 -14.49 2.60 -24.88
N SER A 57 -13.36 1.98 -25.21
CA SER A 57 -12.08 2.24 -24.54
C SER A 57 -11.52 3.62 -24.85
N ALA A 58 -10.76 4.16 -23.89
CA ALA A 58 -9.83 5.27 -24.09
C ALA A 58 -8.42 4.82 -24.51
N ASP A 59 -8.19 3.52 -24.74
CA ASP A 59 -6.91 2.89 -25.17
C ASP A 59 -5.67 3.16 -24.27
N GLU A 60 -5.87 3.71 -23.08
CA GLU A 60 -4.83 3.98 -22.09
C GLU A 60 -5.21 3.45 -20.69
N MET A 61 -4.19 3.11 -19.90
CA MET A 61 -4.37 2.81 -18.47
C MET A 61 -4.22 4.08 -17.65
N CYS A 62 -5.12 4.27 -16.70
CA CYS A 62 -5.04 5.36 -15.73
C CYS A 62 -5.45 4.84 -14.36
N LEU A 63 -4.79 5.29 -13.30
CA LEU A 63 -5.18 4.92 -11.93
C LEU A 63 -6.47 5.61 -11.48
N LYS A 64 -6.76 6.77 -12.07
CA LYS A 64 -7.94 7.58 -11.77
C LYS A 64 -8.73 7.80 -13.05
N PRO A 65 -10.06 8.00 -12.95
CA PRO A 65 -10.86 8.36 -14.10
C PRO A 65 -10.27 9.62 -14.75
N PRO A 66 -10.00 9.61 -16.07
CA PRO A 66 -9.56 10.81 -16.76
C PRO A 66 -10.60 11.94 -16.75
N SER A 67 -11.87 11.61 -16.54
CA SER A 67 -12.96 12.56 -16.30
C SER A 67 -14.14 11.87 -15.58
N ASP A 68 -15.03 12.66 -14.97
CA ASP A 68 -16.22 12.18 -14.24
C ASP A 68 -17.24 11.42 -15.11
N LYS A 69 -17.07 11.45 -16.45
CA LYS A 69 -17.92 10.73 -17.40
C LYS A 69 -17.41 9.33 -17.73
N MET A 70 -16.19 9.00 -17.33
CA MET A 70 -15.58 7.71 -17.64
C MET A 70 -15.85 6.70 -16.53
N ILE A 71 -16.07 5.45 -16.95
CA ILE A 71 -16.27 4.31 -16.08
C ILE A 71 -15.20 3.26 -16.39
N SER A 72 -14.68 2.60 -15.35
CA SER A 72 -13.76 1.49 -15.55
C SER A 72 -14.50 0.32 -16.22
N TYR A 73 -13.77 -0.49 -16.99
CA TYR A 73 -14.36 -1.68 -17.58
C TYR A 73 -14.88 -2.66 -16.52
N TYR A 74 -14.18 -2.78 -15.39
CA TYR A 74 -14.62 -3.59 -14.25
C TYR A 74 -16.02 -3.19 -13.77
N LYS A 75 -16.27 -1.89 -13.50
CA LYS A 75 -17.58 -1.41 -13.03
C LYS A 75 -18.67 -1.57 -14.09
N PHE A 76 -18.35 -1.30 -15.36
CA PHE A 76 -19.27 -1.57 -16.47
C PHE A 76 -19.64 -3.06 -16.56
N ALA A 77 -18.64 -3.95 -16.48
CA ALA A 77 -18.85 -5.39 -16.51
C ALA A 77 -19.64 -5.87 -15.29
N GLU A 78 -19.38 -5.33 -14.09
CA GLU A 78 -20.13 -5.70 -12.88
C GLU A 78 -21.62 -5.40 -13.04
N ALA A 79 -21.98 -4.21 -13.55
CA ALA A 79 -23.36 -3.86 -13.84
C ALA A 79 -24.00 -4.78 -14.89
N LYS A 80 -23.27 -5.11 -15.97
CA LYS A 80 -23.74 -6.01 -17.04
C LYS A 80 -24.00 -7.44 -16.56
N TYR A 81 -23.29 -7.89 -15.53
CA TYR A 81 -23.43 -9.21 -14.92
C TYR A 81 -24.32 -9.21 -13.67
N GLN A 82 -24.98 -8.10 -13.35
CA GLN A 82 -25.91 -8.03 -12.23
C GLN A 82 -27.02 -9.09 -12.38
N GLY A 83 -27.31 -9.80 -11.28
CA GLY A 83 -28.27 -10.92 -11.26
C GLY A 83 -27.71 -12.27 -11.75
N LYS A 84 -26.48 -12.31 -12.27
CA LYS A 84 -25.77 -13.56 -12.61
C LYS A 84 -24.87 -14.03 -11.46
N PRO A 85 -24.44 -15.31 -11.45
CA PRO A 85 -23.45 -15.78 -10.49
C PRO A 85 -22.17 -14.93 -10.52
N ARG A 86 -21.68 -14.49 -9.35
CA ARG A 86 -20.46 -13.68 -9.23
C ARG A 86 -19.22 -14.33 -9.86
N SER A 87 -19.20 -15.66 -9.92
CA SER A 87 -18.14 -16.42 -10.60
C SER A 87 -18.08 -16.17 -12.11
N GLU A 88 -19.21 -15.93 -12.78
CA GLU A 88 -19.23 -15.61 -14.21
C GLU A 88 -18.61 -14.23 -14.48
N PHE A 89 -18.98 -13.25 -13.67
CA PHE A 89 -18.38 -11.92 -13.71
C PHE A 89 -16.87 -11.99 -13.47
N LYS A 90 -16.44 -12.68 -12.41
CA LYS A 90 -15.01 -12.83 -12.08
C LYS A 90 -14.25 -13.55 -13.19
N LYS A 91 -14.80 -14.61 -13.77
CA LYS A 91 -14.20 -15.30 -14.92
C LYS A 91 -13.98 -14.34 -16.10
N HIS A 92 -14.94 -13.47 -16.38
CA HIS A 92 -14.89 -12.52 -17.49
C HIS A 92 -13.81 -11.45 -17.31
N VAL A 93 -13.73 -10.81 -16.13
CA VAL A 93 -12.70 -9.79 -15.87
C VAL A 93 -11.29 -10.40 -15.73
N ARG A 94 -11.19 -11.64 -15.24
CA ARG A 94 -9.91 -12.37 -15.13
C ARG A 94 -9.36 -12.88 -16.47
N SER A 95 -10.13 -12.76 -17.55
CA SER A 95 -9.69 -13.03 -18.93
C SER A 95 -9.78 -11.77 -19.80
N PHE A 96 -9.62 -10.59 -19.20
CA PHE A 96 -9.79 -9.29 -19.87
C PHE A 96 -9.02 -9.20 -21.20
N THR A 97 -7.71 -9.41 -21.20
CA THR A 97 -6.86 -9.28 -22.39
C THR A 97 -6.99 -10.43 -23.40
N ASP A 98 -7.76 -11.49 -23.09
CA ASP A 98 -8.07 -12.56 -24.05
C ASP A 98 -9.16 -12.13 -25.05
N ASN A 99 -9.92 -11.07 -24.73
CA ASN A 99 -10.94 -10.51 -25.61
C ASN A 99 -10.29 -9.60 -26.67
N GLU A 100 -10.70 -9.75 -27.94
CA GLU A 100 -10.18 -8.93 -29.04
C GLU A 100 -10.34 -7.42 -28.81
N MET A 101 -11.41 -7.00 -28.14
CA MET A 101 -11.67 -5.60 -27.78
C MET A 101 -10.57 -5.00 -26.88
N PHE A 102 -9.95 -5.82 -26.03
CA PHE A 102 -8.95 -5.38 -25.06
C PHE A 102 -7.52 -5.79 -25.44
N ARG A 103 -7.32 -6.24 -26.69
CA ARG A 103 -6.00 -6.55 -27.24
C ARG A 103 -4.99 -5.41 -27.06
N PRO A 104 -5.33 -4.11 -27.18
CA PRO A 104 -4.38 -3.03 -26.91
C PRO A 104 -3.80 -3.02 -25.48
N PHE A 105 -4.51 -3.58 -24.50
CA PHE A 105 -4.06 -3.67 -23.11
C PHE A 105 -3.13 -4.85 -22.86
N ARG A 106 -3.04 -5.80 -23.80
CA ARG A 106 -2.17 -6.99 -23.69
C ARG A 106 -0.70 -6.62 -23.47
N LYS A 107 -0.24 -5.51 -24.06
CA LYS A 107 1.13 -4.99 -23.86
C LYS A 107 1.46 -4.75 -22.37
N PHE A 108 0.50 -4.28 -21.58
CA PHE A 108 0.70 -4.02 -20.16
C PHE A 108 0.77 -5.33 -19.37
N TYR A 109 -0.10 -6.29 -19.71
CA TYR A 109 -0.02 -7.64 -19.16
C TYR A 109 1.35 -8.28 -19.43
N ASP A 110 1.80 -8.25 -20.69
CA ASP A 110 3.08 -8.86 -21.10
C ASP A 110 4.28 -8.20 -20.39
N GLN A 111 4.24 -6.88 -20.17
CA GLN A 111 5.25 -6.16 -19.39
C GLN A 111 5.24 -6.55 -17.91
N MET A 112 4.05 -6.65 -17.30
CA MET A 112 3.91 -7.03 -15.89
C MET A 112 4.38 -8.46 -15.67
N ILE A 113 3.90 -9.41 -16.48
CA ILE A 113 4.24 -10.82 -16.29
C ILE A 113 5.73 -11.06 -16.50
N GLY A 114 6.34 -10.45 -17.52
CA GLY A 114 7.78 -10.52 -17.76
C GLY A 114 8.62 -9.92 -16.62
N ALA A 115 8.15 -8.85 -15.97
CA ALA A 115 8.82 -8.27 -14.80
C ALA A 115 8.67 -9.12 -13.53
N LEU A 116 7.70 -10.03 -13.48
CA LEU A 116 7.48 -10.96 -12.37
C LEU A 116 8.15 -12.32 -12.55
N GLU A 117 8.74 -12.58 -13.72
CA GLU A 117 9.53 -13.78 -13.95
C GLU A 117 10.66 -13.88 -12.92
N PHE A 118 10.88 -15.07 -12.37
CA PHE A 118 12.01 -15.32 -11.49
C PHE A 118 13.32 -15.30 -12.30
N PRO A 119 14.33 -14.52 -11.90
CA PRO A 119 15.65 -14.60 -12.50
C PRO A 119 16.38 -15.85 -11.97
N GLY A 120 16.06 -17.04 -12.48
CA GLY A 120 16.75 -18.30 -12.17
C GLY A 120 15.97 -19.30 -11.32
N ASP A 121 16.67 -20.27 -10.74
CA ASP A 121 16.06 -21.36 -9.95
C ASP A 121 15.64 -20.85 -8.56
N ILE A 122 14.38 -21.11 -8.16
CA ILE A 122 13.75 -20.67 -6.89
C ILE A 122 14.59 -21.01 -5.65
N LYS A 123 15.47 -22.00 -5.75
CA LYS A 123 16.28 -22.52 -4.65
C LYS A 123 17.49 -21.64 -4.28
N THR A 124 17.82 -20.58 -5.04
CA THR A 124 19.12 -19.90 -4.93
C THR A 124 19.09 -18.47 -4.41
N ALA A 125 17.96 -17.96 -3.91
CA ALA A 125 17.95 -16.72 -3.12
C ALA A 125 18.48 -16.96 -1.70
N ASN A 126 19.75 -17.39 -1.58
CA ASN A 126 20.44 -17.67 -0.31
C ASN A 126 19.74 -18.65 0.65
N GLY A 127 18.73 -19.39 0.20
CA GLY A 127 17.93 -20.31 1.02
C GLY A 127 16.57 -19.76 1.47
N VAL A 128 16.23 -18.52 1.12
CA VAL A 128 14.91 -17.91 1.39
C VAL A 128 13.86 -18.40 0.39
N GLN A 129 12.78 -19.00 0.89
CA GLN A 129 11.64 -19.36 0.06
C GLN A 129 10.75 -18.13 -0.17
N LEU A 130 10.83 -17.54 -1.36
CA LEU A 130 9.99 -16.40 -1.73
C LEU A 130 8.55 -16.82 -2.10
N PRO A 131 7.53 -16.05 -1.73
CA PRO A 131 6.16 -16.23 -2.18
C PRO A 131 6.07 -16.20 -3.70
N SER A 132 5.40 -17.22 -4.23
CA SER A 132 5.15 -17.37 -5.66
C SER A 132 3.72 -17.83 -5.92
N PHE A 133 3.22 -17.55 -7.12
CA PHE A 133 2.12 -18.29 -7.75
C PHE A 133 2.64 -18.94 -9.03
N LYS A 134 1.86 -19.88 -9.55
CA LYS A 134 2.13 -20.53 -10.83
C LYS A 134 1.10 -20.11 -11.86
N ASP A 135 1.52 -19.97 -13.10
CA ASP A 135 0.60 -19.90 -14.23
C ASP A 135 -0.10 -21.26 -14.49
N LYS A 136 -0.97 -21.27 -15.49
CA LYS A 136 -1.71 -22.47 -15.92
C LYS A 136 -0.80 -23.60 -16.41
N GLN A 137 0.43 -23.29 -16.82
CA GLN A 137 1.45 -24.22 -17.28
C GLN A 137 2.39 -24.68 -16.15
N GLY A 138 2.24 -24.12 -14.94
CA GLY A 138 3.04 -24.45 -13.77
C GLY A 138 4.33 -23.63 -13.63
N VAL A 139 4.55 -22.62 -14.48
CA VAL A 139 5.70 -21.72 -14.40
C VAL A 139 5.52 -20.79 -13.19
N PRO A 140 6.52 -20.67 -12.31
CA PRO A 140 6.43 -19.84 -11.13
C PRO A 140 6.75 -18.37 -11.43
N TYR A 141 6.10 -17.46 -10.70
CA TYR A 141 6.31 -16.01 -10.75
C TYR A 141 6.28 -15.40 -9.36
N HIS A 142 7.01 -14.29 -9.18
CA HIS A 142 7.06 -13.57 -7.91
C HIS A 142 5.66 -13.07 -7.51
N LYS A 143 5.31 -13.26 -6.24
CA LYS A 143 4.11 -12.63 -5.64
C LYS A 143 4.38 -11.26 -5.03
N ILE A 144 5.63 -10.92 -4.75
CA ILE A 144 6.01 -9.61 -4.22
C ILE A 144 6.43 -8.73 -5.39
N VAL A 145 5.98 -7.48 -5.40
CA VAL A 145 6.31 -6.54 -6.48
C VAL A 145 7.81 -6.20 -6.46
N PRO A 146 8.51 -6.24 -7.61
CA PRO A 146 9.95 -5.96 -7.70
C PRO A 146 10.42 -4.67 -7.01
N SER A 147 9.66 -3.58 -7.14
CA SER A 147 10.02 -2.28 -6.53
C SER A 147 10.05 -2.30 -5.00
N PHE A 148 9.36 -3.26 -4.36
CA PHE A 148 9.38 -3.39 -2.91
C PHE A 148 10.75 -3.89 -2.41
N TYR A 149 11.41 -4.79 -3.14
CA TYR A 149 12.77 -5.23 -2.81
C TYR A 149 13.77 -4.07 -2.89
N GLU A 150 13.65 -3.23 -3.91
CA GLU A 150 14.49 -2.05 -4.09
C GLU A 150 14.23 -0.99 -3.00
N LEU A 151 12.98 -0.82 -2.58
CA LEU A 151 12.62 0.01 -1.43
C LEU A 151 13.35 -0.45 -0.16
N LEU A 152 13.28 -1.74 0.18
CA LEU A 152 13.97 -2.28 1.36
C LEU A 152 15.49 -2.02 1.30
N GLY A 153 16.10 -2.26 0.13
CA GLY A 153 17.51 -1.96 -0.10
C GLY A 153 17.85 -0.48 0.05
N ASN A 154 16.95 0.42 -0.39
CA ASN A 154 17.12 1.86 -0.28
C ASN A 154 16.99 2.34 1.17
N LEU A 155 15.97 1.88 1.90
CA LEU A 155 15.74 2.22 3.31
C LEU A 155 16.95 1.81 4.16
N ARG A 156 17.48 0.60 3.94
CA ARG A 156 18.70 0.11 4.62
C ARG A 156 19.92 1.02 4.39
N LYS A 157 20.08 1.56 3.18
CA LYS A 157 21.20 2.44 2.82
C LYS A 157 21.00 3.89 3.29
N SER A 158 19.77 4.31 3.56
CA SER A 158 19.41 5.72 3.77
C SER A 158 19.92 6.33 5.08
N LYS A 159 20.40 5.52 6.05
CA LYS A 159 20.78 5.93 7.42
C LYS A 159 19.73 6.80 8.15
N ARG A 160 18.47 6.71 7.71
CA ARG A 160 17.34 7.46 8.23
C ARG A 160 16.56 6.59 9.22
N ASP A 161 15.97 7.20 10.24
CA ASP A 161 14.98 6.50 11.07
C ASP A 161 13.71 6.22 10.26
N PHE A 162 13.27 4.97 10.25
CA PHE A 162 12.05 4.55 9.58
C PHE A 162 11.34 3.39 10.28
N ALA A 163 10.04 3.26 10.00
CA ALA A 163 9.24 2.09 10.34
C ALA A 163 8.35 1.69 9.17
N ILE A 164 8.05 0.39 9.05
CA ILE A 164 7.06 -0.15 8.12
C ILE A 164 5.91 -0.72 8.93
N VAL A 165 4.70 -0.31 8.59
CA VAL A 165 3.44 -0.77 9.19
C VAL A 165 2.62 -1.40 8.07
N TYR A 166 2.65 -2.73 7.97
CA TYR A 166 1.75 -3.45 7.09
C TYR A 166 0.33 -3.37 7.62
N ARG A 167 -0.61 -3.13 6.70
CA ARG A 167 -2.04 -3.01 6.97
C ARG A 167 -2.78 -3.95 6.04
N THR A 168 -3.71 -4.72 6.57
CA THR A 168 -4.49 -5.66 5.76
C THR A 168 -5.83 -5.92 6.40
N PHE A 169 -6.82 -6.27 5.58
CA PHE A 169 -8.07 -6.86 6.03
C PHE A 169 -8.02 -8.39 6.06
N GLY A 170 -7.03 -9.00 5.39
CA GLY A 170 -6.91 -10.44 5.20
C GLY A 170 -5.77 -11.08 5.98
N SER A 171 -5.40 -12.30 5.56
CA SER A 171 -4.32 -13.09 6.18
C SER A 171 -2.98 -13.02 5.44
N ASP A 172 -2.94 -12.42 4.25
CA ASP A 172 -1.74 -12.38 3.39
C ASP A 172 -0.57 -11.60 3.99
N GLY A 173 -0.84 -10.70 4.94
CA GLY A 173 0.20 -9.91 5.60
C GLY A 173 1.29 -10.75 6.26
N GLN A 174 1.00 -11.99 6.66
CA GLN A 174 1.99 -12.90 7.24
C GLN A 174 3.07 -13.31 6.23
N ALA A 175 2.70 -13.60 4.98
CA ALA A 175 3.65 -13.99 3.95
C ALA A 175 4.60 -12.83 3.61
N VAL A 176 4.07 -11.61 3.51
CA VAL A 176 4.86 -10.40 3.26
C VAL A 176 5.80 -10.12 4.43
N LEU A 177 5.30 -10.22 5.66
CA LEU A 177 6.09 -10.01 6.87
C LEU A 177 7.28 -10.97 6.92
N GLN A 178 7.04 -12.27 6.66
CA GLN A 178 8.08 -13.29 6.67
C GLN A 178 9.16 -12.99 5.62
N VAL A 179 8.79 -12.66 4.39
CA VAL A 179 9.75 -12.25 3.34
C VAL A 179 10.58 -11.06 3.76
N THR A 180 9.92 -10.04 4.33
CA THR A 180 10.59 -8.82 4.76
C THR A 180 11.62 -9.13 5.84
N LYS A 181 11.25 -10.01 6.79
CA LYS A 181 12.16 -10.48 7.84
C LYS A 181 13.35 -11.21 7.24
N ASP A 182 13.12 -12.17 6.35
CA ASP A 182 14.18 -13.00 5.79
C ASP A 182 15.20 -12.14 5.01
N LEU A 183 14.71 -11.25 4.15
CA LEU A 183 15.55 -10.33 3.37
C LEU A 183 16.36 -9.34 4.22
N LEU A 184 15.82 -8.89 5.34
CA LEU A 184 16.52 -7.96 6.24
C LEU A 184 17.44 -8.70 7.22
N SER A 185 17.17 -9.97 7.53
CA SER A 185 17.95 -10.79 8.47
C SER A 185 19.22 -11.38 7.84
N GLU A 186 19.22 -11.68 6.54
CA GLU A 186 20.39 -12.18 5.80
C GLU A 186 21.40 -11.07 5.44
N GLY A 187 21.17 -9.84 5.90
CA GLY A 187 22.09 -8.74 5.73
C GLY A 187 21.87 -7.64 6.77
N HIS A 188 22.65 -7.68 7.86
CA HIS A 188 22.81 -6.65 8.90
C HIS A 188 22.11 -5.30 8.63
N VAL A 189 20.97 -5.06 9.29
CA VAL A 189 20.35 -3.73 9.37
C VAL A 189 20.71 -3.13 10.72
N ALA A 190 21.61 -2.14 10.70
CA ALA A 190 21.79 -1.25 11.84
C ALA A 190 20.63 -0.24 11.82
N PHE A 191 19.73 -0.34 12.79
CA PHE A 191 18.78 0.73 13.08
C PHE A 191 19.57 1.87 13.73
N TYR A 192 19.58 3.04 13.10
CA TYR A 192 20.27 4.19 13.64
C TYR A 192 19.54 4.69 14.89
N ASN A 193 20.18 4.62 16.06
CA ASN A 193 19.69 5.23 17.29
C ASN A 193 20.30 6.64 17.44
N PRO A 194 19.51 7.73 17.36
CA PRO A 194 20.03 9.10 17.45
C PRO A 194 20.68 9.46 18.79
N GLN A 195 20.52 8.65 19.84
CA GLN A 195 21.10 8.92 21.17
C GLN A 195 22.48 8.30 21.40
N ASP A 196 23.04 7.54 20.45
CA ASP A 196 24.33 6.89 20.63
C ASP A 196 25.47 7.76 20.06
N THR A 197 26.01 8.66 20.90
CA THR A 197 27.11 9.56 20.56
C THR A 197 28.50 8.97 20.86
N THR A 198 28.61 7.65 21.03
CA THR A 198 29.92 7.02 21.27
C THR A 198 30.63 6.75 19.93
N GLY A 199 31.41 7.74 19.51
CA GLY A 199 32.35 7.63 18.40
C GLY A 199 33.45 6.62 18.74
N SER A 200 33.22 5.35 18.47
CA SER A 200 34.26 4.32 18.36
C SER A 200 33.75 3.22 17.45
N GLY A 201 34.54 2.93 16.41
CA GLY A 201 34.25 1.92 15.40
C GLY A 201 34.06 0.53 16.01
N ASP A 202 32.80 0.18 16.20
CA ASP A 202 32.18 -1.10 15.92
C ASP A 202 30.67 -0.83 16.04
N PRO A 203 29.81 -1.33 15.13
CA PRO A 203 28.38 -1.16 15.28
C PRO A 203 27.95 -1.89 16.54
N VAL A 204 27.79 -1.12 17.61
CA VAL A 204 27.26 -1.54 18.90
C VAL A 204 25.99 -2.32 18.63
N GLY A 205 26.04 -3.61 19.00
CA GLY A 205 24.87 -4.41 19.27
C GLY A 205 24.00 -4.69 18.05
N ASN A 206 24.18 -5.90 17.54
CA ASN A 206 23.18 -6.68 16.81
C ASN A 206 21.92 -6.91 17.69
N GLN A 207 21.25 -5.86 18.17
CA GLN A 207 19.89 -5.95 18.66
C GLN A 207 19.01 -6.04 17.43
N GLY A 208 18.98 -7.22 16.81
CA GLY A 208 17.91 -7.58 15.90
C GLY A 208 16.61 -7.30 16.62
N HIS A 209 15.91 -6.25 16.21
CA HIS A 209 14.64 -5.89 16.84
C HIS A 209 13.70 -7.05 16.62
N GLU A 210 13.23 -7.62 17.72
CA GLU A 210 12.27 -8.70 17.71
C GLU A 210 10.99 -8.17 17.02
N VAL A 211 10.83 -8.52 15.75
CA VAL A 211 9.56 -8.46 15.04
C VAL A 211 8.66 -9.47 15.74
N LEU A 212 7.95 -8.98 16.76
CA LEU A 212 7.01 -9.79 17.52
C LEU A 212 5.82 -10.10 16.61
N PHE A 213 5.71 -11.38 16.21
CA PHE A 213 4.52 -11.97 15.60
C PHE A 213 3.36 -11.88 16.58
N THR A 214 2.70 -10.74 16.58
CA THR A 214 1.53 -10.49 17.39
C THR A 214 0.57 -9.69 16.51
N ASN A 215 -0.64 -10.21 16.34
CA ASN A 215 -1.66 -9.53 15.55
C ASN A 215 -2.08 -8.27 16.30
N GLY A 216 -1.44 -7.15 15.96
CA GLY A 216 -2.02 -5.86 16.22
C GLY A 216 -3.33 -5.76 15.46
N THR A 217 -4.33 -5.10 16.04
CA THR A 217 -5.59 -4.88 15.35
C THR A 217 -5.97 -3.42 15.38
N ILE A 218 -6.59 -2.96 14.31
CA ILE A 218 -7.24 -1.65 14.26
C ILE A 218 -8.73 -1.94 14.05
N MET A 219 -9.47 -1.92 15.17
CA MET A 219 -10.88 -2.27 15.18
C MET A 219 -11.75 -1.04 15.34
N ARG A 220 -13.00 -1.11 14.87
CA ARG A 220 -13.97 -0.04 15.07
C ARG A 220 -15.21 -0.57 15.76
N SER A 221 -15.63 0.15 16.81
CA SER A 221 -16.88 -0.14 17.51
C SER A 221 -17.57 1.18 17.84
N ASN A 222 -18.84 1.32 17.42
CA ASN A 222 -19.63 2.55 17.59
C ASN A 222 -18.88 3.81 17.11
N GLY A 223 -18.12 3.71 16.01
CA GLY A 223 -17.32 4.80 15.46
C GLY A 223 -15.99 5.08 16.17
N GLN A 224 -15.71 4.47 17.32
CA GLN A 224 -14.43 4.60 18.02
C GLN A 224 -13.38 3.67 17.41
N ILE A 225 -12.21 4.23 17.08
CA ILE A 225 -11.03 3.47 16.63
C ILE A 225 -10.30 2.91 17.85
N THR A 226 -10.00 1.61 17.83
CA THR A 226 -9.20 0.94 18.86
C THR A 226 -7.99 0.28 18.22
N VAL A 227 -6.79 0.68 18.62
CA VAL A 227 -5.54 0.01 18.25
C VAL A 227 -5.14 -0.95 19.38
N LYS A 228 -5.09 -2.24 19.08
CA LYS A 228 -4.49 -3.24 19.96
C LYS A 228 -3.01 -3.35 19.63
N CYS A 229 -2.14 -2.93 20.55
CA CYS A 229 -0.70 -2.92 20.36
C CYS A 229 -0.13 -4.36 20.39
N PRO A 230 0.65 -4.78 19.38
CA PRO A 230 1.25 -6.10 19.28
C PRO A 230 2.12 -6.47 20.51
N GLU A 231 3.05 -5.59 20.88
CA GLU A 231 4.05 -5.82 21.94
C GLU A 231 3.51 -6.12 23.34
N ASN A 232 2.34 -5.60 23.72
CA ASN A 232 1.84 -5.69 25.10
C ASN A 232 0.32 -5.87 25.22
N ASN A 233 -0.39 -6.08 24.11
CA ASN A 233 -1.85 -6.14 24.04
C ASN A 233 -2.58 -4.91 24.61
N ARG A 234 -1.88 -3.78 24.85
CA ARG A 234 -2.49 -2.51 25.28
C ARG A 234 -3.49 -2.08 24.21
N LYS A 235 -4.67 -1.64 24.64
CA LYS A 235 -5.68 -1.03 23.75
C LYS A 235 -5.57 0.48 23.85
N LEU A 236 -5.38 1.14 22.72
CA LEU A 236 -5.39 2.58 22.59
C LEU A 236 -6.69 2.99 21.90
N THR A 237 -7.43 3.91 22.50
CA THR A 237 -8.70 4.45 21.96
C THR A 237 -8.65 5.96 21.78
N ASN A 238 -7.72 6.65 22.44
CA ASN A 238 -7.45 8.06 22.23
C ASN A 238 -6.62 8.24 20.94
N LEU A 239 -7.08 9.11 20.04
CA LEU A 239 -6.44 9.32 18.73
C LEU A 239 -5.03 9.91 18.86
N SER A 240 -4.78 10.81 19.80
CA SER A 240 -3.46 11.38 20.04
C SER A 240 -2.47 10.33 20.56
N ASP A 241 -2.91 9.39 21.41
CA ASP A 241 -2.09 8.25 21.83
C ASP A 241 -1.80 7.28 20.69
N ILE A 242 -2.80 7.03 19.82
CA ILE A 242 -2.64 6.21 18.61
C ILE A 242 -1.62 6.85 17.66
N TYR A 243 -1.71 8.15 17.42
CA TYR A 243 -0.76 8.90 16.59
C TYR A 243 0.66 8.79 17.14
N LYS A 244 0.84 9.05 18.45
CA LYS A 244 2.14 8.92 19.13
C LYS A 244 2.71 7.51 19.02
N TYR A 245 1.87 6.49 19.20
CA TYR A 245 2.26 5.09 19.07
C TYR A 245 2.84 4.78 17.69
N PHE A 246 2.16 5.17 16.61
CA PHE A 246 2.68 4.94 15.25
C PHE A 246 3.88 5.83 14.91
N SER A 247 3.95 7.06 15.42
CA SER A 247 5.09 7.96 15.23
C SER A 247 6.37 7.43 15.89
N GLN A 248 6.21 6.79 17.05
CA GLN A 248 7.30 6.16 17.80
C GLN A 248 7.59 4.72 17.34
N ALA A 249 6.80 4.17 16.41
CA ALA A 249 7.02 2.83 15.90
C ALA A 249 8.43 2.67 15.34
N ASN A 250 9.03 1.52 15.59
CA ASN A 250 10.32 1.12 15.03
C ASN A 250 10.15 -0.25 14.35
N GLY A 251 11.10 -0.58 13.48
CA GLY A 251 11.11 -1.86 12.78
C GLY A 251 9.90 -2.04 11.86
N ILE A 252 9.37 -3.26 11.85
CA ILE A 252 8.28 -3.68 10.97
C ILE A 252 7.13 -4.23 11.82
N LYS A 253 5.91 -3.78 11.55
CA LYS A 253 4.70 -4.17 12.26
C LYS A 253 3.63 -4.62 11.26
N LEU A 254 2.71 -5.47 11.70
CA LEU A 254 1.54 -5.90 10.93
C LEU A 254 0.27 -5.64 11.75
N PHE A 255 -0.69 -4.98 11.12
CA PHE A 255 -2.01 -4.72 11.69
C PHE A 255 -3.10 -5.30 10.79
N VAL A 256 -3.99 -6.10 11.40
CA VAL A 256 -5.23 -6.55 10.77
C VAL A 256 -6.35 -5.57 11.13
N GLU A 257 -7.09 -5.13 10.13
CA GLU A 257 -8.13 -4.13 10.28
C GLU A 257 -9.54 -4.71 10.13
N ASP A 258 -10.53 -3.90 10.48
CA ASP A 258 -11.93 -4.30 10.61
C ASP A 258 -12.69 -4.25 9.28
N TYR A 259 -12.53 -5.29 8.46
CA TYR A 259 -13.24 -5.42 7.19
C TYR A 259 -14.76 -5.44 7.36
N ASP A 260 -15.25 -6.15 8.38
CA ASP A 260 -16.68 -6.29 8.63
C ASP A 260 -17.30 -4.95 9.00
N TRP A 261 -16.59 -4.13 9.79
CA TRP A 261 -17.00 -2.75 10.04
C TRP A 261 -17.05 -1.94 8.73
N TRP A 262 -15.97 -1.91 7.94
CA TRP A 262 -15.93 -1.12 6.70
C TRP A 262 -17.04 -1.52 5.73
N LYS A 263 -17.27 -2.83 5.57
CA LYS A 263 -18.38 -3.39 4.80
C LYS A 263 -19.74 -2.98 5.36
N SER A 264 -19.94 -3.01 6.68
CA SER A 264 -21.21 -2.58 7.31
C SER A 264 -21.52 -1.10 7.10
N GLN A 265 -20.48 -0.30 6.83
CA GLN A 265 -20.58 1.12 6.49
C GLN A 265 -20.60 1.36 4.97
N ASN A 266 -20.94 0.32 4.19
CA ASN A 266 -21.02 0.34 2.73
C ASN A 266 -19.71 0.80 2.05
N PHE A 267 -18.55 0.39 2.59
CA PHE A 267 -17.23 0.67 2.01
C PHE A 267 -16.86 2.17 1.94
N HIS A 268 -17.58 3.03 2.66
CA HIS A 268 -17.30 4.45 2.68
C HIS A 268 -15.95 4.78 3.35
N SER A 269 -15.22 5.74 2.80
CA SER A 269 -13.88 6.16 3.22
C SER A 269 -13.78 6.54 4.68
N SER A 270 -14.77 7.24 5.23
CA SER A 270 -14.84 7.59 6.67
C SER A 270 -14.78 6.37 7.61
N ALA A 271 -15.18 5.18 7.14
CA ALA A 271 -15.15 3.92 7.86
C ALA A 271 -13.91 3.07 7.58
N GLY A 272 -13.11 3.46 6.58
CA GLY A 272 -11.92 2.74 6.15
C GLY A 272 -10.74 2.83 7.12
N LYS A 273 -9.56 2.47 6.63
CA LYS A 273 -8.29 2.46 7.36
C LYS A 273 -7.92 3.87 7.83
N PRO A 274 -7.86 4.13 9.15
CA PRO A 274 -7.52 5.45 9.65
C PRO A 274 -6.05 5.78 9.42
N LEU A 275 -5.77 6.93 8.83
CA LEU A 275 -4.45 7.56 8.77
C LEU A 275 -4.50 8.88 9.56
N LEU A 276 -3.77 8.92 10.68
CA LEU A 276 -3.67 10.12 11.51
C LEU A 276 -2.49 10.96 11.03
N VAL A 277 -2.72 12.25 10.77
CA VAL A 277 -1.72 13.19 10.31
C VAL A 277 -1.71 14.42 11.22
N ASP A 278 -0.54 14.78 11.73
CA ASP A 278 -0.32 16.03 12.44
C ASP A 278 0.66 16.91 11.64
N PRO A 279 0.17 17.93 10.91
CA PRO A 279 1.03 18.84 10.16
C PRO A 279 1.95 19.71 11.02
N THR A 280 1.73 19.75 12.34
CA THR A 280 2.56 20.52 13.28
C THR A 280 3.73 19.70 13.82
N ASP A 281 3.67 18.36 13.71
CA ASP A 281 4.79 17.48 14.02
C ASP A 281 5.80 17.52 12.87
N ASP A 282 6.94 18.16 13.12
CA ASP A 282 8.04 18.26 12.16
C ASP A 282 9.05 17.11 12.26
N ALA A 283 8.89 16.19 13.21
CA ALA A 283 9.81 15.09 13.45
C ALA A 283 9.47 13.83 12.64
N VAL A 284 8.21 13.63 12.23
CA VAL A 284 7.76 12.42 11.52
C VAL A 284 6.97 12.74 10.24
N HIS A 285 7.06 11.85 9.26
CA HIS A 285 6.21 11.85 8.07
C HIS A 285 5.60 10.46 7.87
N HIS A 286 4.28 10.38 8.02
CA HIS A 286 3.51 9.19 7.69
C HIS A 286 3.13 9.20 6.21
N ILE A 287 3.40 8.10 5.51
CA ILE A 287 2.99 7.89 4.11
C ILE A 287 2.28 6.54 4.02
N MET A 288 1.04 6.54 3.55
CA MET A 288 0.26 5.34 3.30
C MET A 288 0.19 5.01 1.82
N PHE A 289 0.46 3.76 1.45
CA PHE A 289 0.23 3.23 0.11
C PHE A 289 -0.93 2.25 0.16
N ASP A 290 -1.92 2.46 -0.70
CA ASP A 290 -3.09 1.58 -0.77
C ASP A 290 -3.68 1.58 -2.20
N ASP A 291 -3.96 0.39 -2.75
CA ASP A 291 -4.48 0.22 -4.11
C ASP A 291 -5.92 0.73 -4.24
N ASN A 292 -6.70 0.71 -3.15
CA ASN A 292 -8.10 1.13 -3.10
C ASN A 292 -8.30 2.53 -2.52
N PHE A 293 -7.24 3.34 -2.45
CA PHE A 293 -7.40 4.77 -2.29
C PHE A 293 -8.03 5.36 -3.56
N ARG A 294 -9.27 5.86 -3.44
CA ARG A 294 -10.05 6.46 -4.53
C ARG A 294 -10.72 7.74 -4.00
N PRO A 295 -9.99 8.85 -3.81
CA PRO A 295 -10.57 10.06 -3.23
C PRO A 295 -11.73 10.65 -4.06
N TRP A 296 -11.82 10.32 -5.35
CA TRP A 296 -12.92 10.71 -6.24
C TRP A 296 -14.21 9.87 -6.08
N GLU A 297 -14.17 8.75 -5.34
CA GLU A 297 -15.30 7.85 -5.09
C GLU A 297 -15.31 7.49 -3.59
N PRO A 298 -15.62 8.44 -2.69
CA PRO A 298 -15.53 8.23 -1.24
C PRO A 298 -16.44 7.11 -0.72
N GLU A 299 -17.52 6.77 -1.42
CA GLU A 299 -18.40 5.63 -1.14
C GLU A 299 -17.76 4.25 -1.40
N ASP A 300 -16.62 4.21 -2.09
CA ASP A 300 -15.87 2.99 -2.43
C ASP A 300 -14.36 3.26 -2.36
N SER A 301 -13.93 3.78 -1.20
CA SER A 301 -12.54 4.16 -0.95
C SER A 301 -12.15 3.78 0.48
N ILE A 302 -10.91 3.39 0.65
CA ILE A 302 -10.48 2.64 1.84
C ILE A 302 -9.75 3.47 2.88
N VAL A 303 -9.34 4.71 2.58
CA VAL A 303 -8.53 5.52 3.49
C VAL A 303 -9.38 6.60 4.18
N ASN A 304 -9.39 6.57 5.51
CA ASN A 304 -9.97 7.64 6.34
C ASN A 304 -8.85 8.54 6.86
N THR A 305 -8.76 9.78 6.38
CA THR A 305 -7.73 10.71 6.85
C THR A 305 -8.24 11.53 8.04
N LEU A 306 -7.48 11.52 9.12
CA LEU A 306 -7.77 12.22 10.37
C LEU A 306 -6.66 13.24 10.62
N GLN A 307 -6.97 14.53 10.61
CA GLN A 307 -5.99 15.58 10.81
C GLN A 307 -6.05 16.14 12.23
N ALA A 308 -4.89 16.34 12.85
CA ALA A 308 -4.77 17.01 14.13
C ALA A 308 -5.24 18.47 14.04
N THR A 309 -5.98 18.93 15.05
CA THR A 309 -6.37 20.33 15.20
C THR A 309 -5.50 21.03 16.24
N LYS A 310 -5.63 22.36 16.36
CA LYS A 310 -4.82 23.17 17.29
C LYS A 310 -4.99 22.79 18.77
N ASP A 311 -6.10 22.15 19.13
CA ASP A 311 -6.35 21.69 20.50
C ASP A 311 -5.81 20.27 20.78
N GLY A 312 -5.18 19.63 19.78
CA GLY A 312 -4.62 18.29 19.87
C GLY A 312 -5.61 17.14 19.61
N SER A 313 -6.89 17.45 19.34
CA SER A 313 -7.87 16.50 18.82
C SER A 313 -7.65 16.18 17.34
N PHE A 314 -8.31 15.13 16.85
CA PHE A 314 -8.26 14.74 15.44
C PHE A 314 -9.65 14.79 14.82
N VAL A 315 -9.74 15.34 13.61
CA VAL A 315 -11.00 15.46 12.85
C VAL A 315 -10.85 14.80 11.48
N SER A 316 -11.95 14.24 10.97
CA SER A 316 -11.97 13.72 9.61
C SER A 316 -11.92 14.87 8.61
N VAL A 317 -11.12 14.69 7.57
CA VAL A 317 -10.91 15.65 6.48
C VAL A 317 -10.96 14.92 5.16
N ASP A 318 -11.15 15.67 4.07
CA ASP A 318 -11.13 15.09 2.72
C ASP A 318 -9.77 14.43 2.44
N PRO A 319 -9.73 13.11 2.21
CA PRO A 319 -8.50 12.39 1.90
C PRO A 319 -7.75 12.92 0.67
N ALA A 320 -8.44 13.56 -0.28
CA ALA A 320 -7.83 14.20 -1.45
C ALA A 320 -6.78 15.25 -1.06
N THR A 321 -6.97 15.91 0.10
CA THR A 321 -6.03 16.90 0.66
C THR A 321 -4.63 16.31 0.88
N PHE A 322 -4.56 15.01 1.12
CA PHE A 322 -3.33 14.29 1.45
C PHE A 322 -2.84 13.36 0.32
N GLU A 323 -3.46 13.39 -0.86
CA GLU A 323 -3.02 12.65 -2.04
C GLU A 323 -1.62 13.09 -2.48
N ASP A 324 -0.72 12.14 -2.70
CA ASP A 324 0.70 12.35 -2.98
C ASP A 324 1.39 13.25 -1.94
N VAL A 325 0.85 13.36 -0.72
CA VAL A 325 1.42 14.06 0.45
C VAL A 325 1.64 13.07 1.59
N CYS A 326 0.58 12.43 2.04
CA CYS A 326 0.60 11.39 3.08
C CYS A 326 -0.12 10.10 2.63
N VAL A 327 -0.83 10.11 1.51
CA VAL A 327 -1.51 8.93 0.94
C VAL A 327 -1.17 8.82 -0.53
N VAL A 328 -0.82 7.63 -0.99
CA VAL A 328 -0.53 7.32 -2.40
C VAL A 328 -1.44 6.19 -2.83
N LYS A 329 -2.19 6.39 -3.92
CA LYS A 329 -2.86 5.27 -4.59
C LYS A 329 -1.79 4.37 -5.19
N ALA A 330 -1.71 3.13 -4.72
CA ALA A 330 -0.72 2.19 -5.22
C ALA A 330 -1.00 1.84 -6.69
N ASP A 331 0.01 2.02 -7.53
CA ASP A 331 -0.01 1.63 -8.94
C ASP A 331 0.67 0.27 -9.09
N LEU A 332 -0.13 -0.79 -9.23
CA LEU A 332 0.41 -2.14 -9.36
C LEU A 332 1.26 -2.31 -10.62
N TYR A 333 0.88 -1.68 -11.74
CA TYR A 333 1.67 -1.72 -12.97
C TYR A 333 3.04 -1.06 -12.77
N GLN A 334 3.08 0.14 -12.20
CA GLN A 334 4.36 0.82 -11.94
C GLN A 334 5.16 0.13 -10.84
N SER A 335 4.54 -0.38 -9.78
CA SER A 335 5.26 -1.08 -8.71
C SER A 335 5.89 -2.39 -9.20
N ILE A 336 5.33 -3.00 -10.25
CA ILE A 336 5.89 -4.16 -10.91
C ILE A 336 6.99 -3.77 -11.92
N CYS A 337 6.71 -2.85 -12.83
CA CYS A 337 7.57 -2.57 -13.97
C CYS A 337 8.64 -1.49 -13.71
N ASN A 338 8.43 -0.59 -12.74
CA ASN A 338 9.40 0.43 -12.32
C ASN A 338 10.00 0.06 -10.96
N ARG A 339 11.24 -0.42 -10.99
CA ARG A 339 12.02 -0.80 -9.80
C ARG A 339 12.13 0.30 -8.74
N ASN A 340 12.08 1.57 -9.10
CA ASN A 340 12.21 2.69 -8.16
C ASN A 340 10.87 3.27 -7.69
N TYR A 341 9.74 2.68 -8.10
CA TYR A 341 8.39 3.23 -7.89
C TYR A 341 8.15 3.78 -6.46
N PHE A 342 8.31 2.95 -5.43
CA PHE A 342 8.08 3.39 -4.05
C PHE A 342 9.04 4.50 -3.62
N ILE A 343 10.32 4.41 -4.00
CA ILE A 343 11.34 5.41 -3.66
C ILE A 343 10.98 6.76 -4.29
N GLU A 344 10.57 6.76 -5.55
CA GLU A 344 10.14 7.95 -6.28
C GLU A 344 8.88 8.56 -5.66
N LYS A 345 7.90 7.73 -5.30
CA LYS A 345 6.67 8.17 -4.62
C LYS A 345 6.92 8.73 -3.23
N ILE A 346 7.77 8.09 -2.41
CA ILE A 346 8.18 8.63 -1.11
C ILE A 346 8.80 10.01 -1.28
N ARG A 347 9.76 10.16 -2.21
CA ARG A 347 10.40 11.47 -2.47
C ARG A 347 9.40 12.51 -2.96
N GLN A 348 8.40 12.12 -3.75
CA GLN A 348 7.31 13.00 -4.19
C GLN A 348 6.51 13.49 -2.98
N CYS A 349 6.05 12.57 -2.14
CA CYS A 349 5.35 12.88 -0.90
C CYS A 349 6.13 13.83 0.00
N GLU A 350 7.42 13.60 0.21
CA GLU A 350 8.24 14.46 1.06
C GLU A 350 8.38 15.89 0.55
N ARG A 351 8.56 16.04 -0.78
CA ARG A 351 8.57 17.36 -1.43
C ARG A 351 7.22 18.06 -1.26
N ASN A 352 6.13 17.32 -1.44
CA ASN A 352 4.77 17.86 -1.35
C ASN A 352 4.40 18.20 0.11
N TYR A 353 4.77 17.36 1.07
CA TYR A 353 4.56 17.60 2.50
C TYR A 353 5.32 18.83 3.00
N SER A 354 6.57 19.02 2.53
CA SER A 354 7.34 20.23 2.84
C SER A 354 6.66 21.50 2.33
N LYS A 355 6.06 21.47 1.14
CA LYS A 355 5.26 22.59 0.59
C LYS A 355 3.96 22.79 1.36
N PHE A 356 3.26 21.70 1.69
CA PHE A 356 2.01 21.70 2.44
C PHE A 356 2.19 22.41 3.80
N ILE A 357 3.19 21.98 4.59
CA ILE A 357 3.49 22.61 5.90
C ILE A 357 3.88 24.08 5.74
N ALA A 358 4.70 24.42 4.74
CA ALA A 358 5.09 25.81 4.50
C ALA A 358 3.88 26.70 4.15
N GLY A 359 2.93 26.19 3.37
CA GLY A 359 1.67 26.86 3.08
C GLY A 359 0.79 27.03 4.31
N SER A 360 0.69 25.99 5.16
CA SER A 360 -0.11 26.04 6.39
C SER A 360 0.44 26.98 7.46
N LYS A 361 1.73 27.31 7.44
CA LYS A 361 2.35 28.28 8.37
C LYS A 361 2.13 29.75 7.95
N ASN A 362 1.75 29.98 6.69
CA ASN A 362 1.52 31.31 6.13
C ASN A 362 0.03 31.74 6.12
N CYS A 363 -0.85 30.89 6.65
CA CYS A 363 -2.27 31.15 6.91
C CYS A 363 -2.53 31.17 8.41
#